data_AF-A0A512HIM7-F1
#
_entry.id   AF-A0A512HIM7-F1
#
_cell.length_a   1.000
_cell.length_b   1.000
_cell.length_c   1.000
_cell.angle_alpha   90.00
_cell.angle_beta   90.00
_cell.angle_gamma   90.00
#
_symmetry.space_group_name_H-M   'P 1'
#
loop_
_entity.id
_entity.type
_entity.pdbx_description
1 polymer ?
#
loop_
_entity_poly.entity_id
_entity_poly.type
_entity_poly.pdbx_seq_one_letter_code
_entity_poly.pdbx_strand_id
1 'polypeptide(L)'
;MVGGTREMHFGLRSDQCNLAVLHDEAFKYVHFCGLPPLPFDLGEDPMELHNVAEDPNYLAVRLRYAEKLLELRASHLDQTLAFSELTNEGPVSRPRTLRSGY
;
A
#
# COMPACT_ATOMS: atom_id res chain seq x y z
N MET A 1 -19.19 -21.96 7.07
CA MET A 1 -18.26 -20.84 6.84
C MET A 1 -17.65 -20.49 8.18
N VAL A 2 -16.31 -20.56 8.32
CA VAL A 2 -15.63 -20.16 9.55
C VAL A 2 -15.42 -18.64 9.46
N GLY A 3 -16.41 -17.87 9.90
CA GLY A 3 -16.24 -16.43 10.08
C GLY A 3 -15.61 -16.19 11.45
N GLY A 4 -14.41 -15.63 11.51
CA GLY A 4 -13.82 -15.18 12.77
C GLY A 4 -14.60 -14.01 13.36
N THR A 5 -14.37 -13.71 14.64
CA THR A 5 -15.01 -12.60 15.37
C THR A 5 -14.83 -11.25 14.66
N ARG A 6 -13.74 -11.07 13.90
CA ARG A 6 -13.39 -9.82 13.21
C ARG A 6 -14.16 -9.64 11.90
N GLU A 7 -14.26 -10.70 11.10
CA GLU A 7 -15.04 -10.73 9.86
C GLU A 7 -16.50 -10.37 10.12
N MET A 8 -17.10 -10.98 11.15
CA MET A 8 -18.48 -10.68 11.53
C MET A 8 -18.64 -9.25 12.06
N HIS A 9 -17.67 -8.76 12.85
CA HIS A 9 -17.73 -7.42 13.41
C HIS A 9 -17.69 -6.32 12.34
N PHE A 10 -16.83 -6.47 11.33
CA PHE A 10 -16.66 -5.48 10.26
C PHE A 10 -17.49 -5.78 9.00
N GLY A 11 -18.17 -6.92 8.93
CA GLY A 11 -18.91 -7.35 7.72
C GLY A 11 -17.99 -7.63 6.53
N LEU A 12 -16.75 -8.06 6.78
CA LEU A 12 -15.72 -8.27 5.77
C LEU A 12 -15.43 -9.76 5.57
N ARG A 13 -15.00 -10.13 4.36
CA ARG A 13 -14.37 -11.43 4.13
C ARG A 13 -12.97 -11.46 4.72
N SER A 14 -12.46 -12.64 5.03
CA SER A 14 -11.11 -12.80 5.59
C SER A 14 -10.01 -12.21 4.69
N ASP A 15 -10.16 -12.28 3.36
CA ASP A 15 -9.23 -11.67 2.39
C ASP A 15 -9.32 -10.14 2.32
N GLN A 16 -10.31 -9.51 2.95
CA GLN A 16 -10.44 -8.05 3.08
C GLN A 16 -10.00 -7.54 4.46
N CYS A 17 -9.80 -8.43 5.43
CA CYS A 17 -9.30 -8.12 6.78
C CYS A 17 -7.78 -7.88 6.79
N ASN A 18 -7.30 -7.01 5.90
CA ASN A 18 -5.89 -6.63 5.80
C ASN A 18 -5.74 -5.13 5.55
N LEU A 19 -4.51 -4.67 5.74
CA LEU A 19 -4.10 -3.29 5.54
C LEU A 19 -2.71 -3.20 4.92
N ALA A 20 -2.40 -2.04 4.36
CA ALA A 20 -1.06 -1.65 3.93
C ALA A 20 -0.72 -0.27 4.52
N VAL A 21 0.54 -0.07 4.88
CA VAL A 21 1.02 1.17 5.49
C VAL A 21 2.13 1.75 4.64
N LEU A 22 2.03 3.04 4.36
CA LEU A 22 3.16 3.87 3.95
C LEU A 22 3.49 4.81 5.10
N HIS A 23 4.76 4.86 5.48
CA HIS A 23 5.24 5.70 6.56
C HIS A 23 6.53 6.37 6.10
N ASP A 24 6.54 7.70 6.09
CA ASP A 24 7.71 8.52 5.87
C ASP A 24 7.77 9.64 6.91
N GLU A 25 8.71 10.57 6.78
CA GLU A 25 8.91 11.66 7.75
C GLU A 25 7.71 12.61 7.85
N ALA A 26 6.88 12.71 6.80
CA ALA A 26 5.79 13.67 6.73
C ALA A 26 4.43 13.04 7.10
N PHE A 27 4.15 11.82 6.62
CA PHE A 27 2.87 11.18 6.88
C PHE A 27 2.98 9.69 7.15
N LYS A 28 2.00 9.22 7.93
CA LYS A 28 1.59 7.83 7.95
C LYS A 28 0.27 7.67 7.21
N TYR A 29 0.25 6.85 6.17
CA TYR A 29 -0.95 6.52 5.42
C TYR A 29 -1.27 5.03 5.55
N VAL A 30 -2.41 4.72 6.16
CA VAL A 30 -2.94 3.36 6.29
C VAL A 30 -4.09 3.16 5.30
N HIS A 31 -3.94 2.20 4.40
CA HIS A 31 -4.98 1.76 3.49
C HIS A 31 -5.56 0.43 3.95
N PHE A 32 -6.88 0.33 4.06
CA PHE A 32 -7.59 -0.91 4.33
C PHE A 32 -8.31 -1.39 3.07
N CYS A 33 -8.34 -2.70 2.86
CA CYS A 33 -9.05 -3.28 1.70
C CYS A 33 -10.60 -3.16 1.81
N GLY A 34 -11.13 -2.99 3.02
CA GLY A 34 -12.58 -2.92 3.27
C GLY A 34 -13.04 -1.87 4.28
N LEU A 35 -12.14 -0.98 4.72
CA LEU A 35 -12.46 0.08 5.68
C LEU A 35 -11.94 1.44 5.17
N PRO A 36 -12.43 2.58 5.71
CA PRO A 36 -11.88 3.89 5.39
C PRO A 36 -10.37 3.99 5.68
N PRO A 37 -9.61 4.76 4.89
CA PRO A 37 -8.18 4.95 5.14
C PRO A 37 -7.92 5.85 6.37
N LEU A 38 -6.70 5.76 6.91
CA LEU A 38 -6.24 6.61 8.02
C LEU A 38 -4.92 7.30 7.65
N PRO A 39 -4.95 8.52 7.12
CA PRO A 39 -3.80 9.42 7.07
C PRO A 39 -3.61 10.16 8.40
N PHE A 40 -2.35 10.25 8.84
CA PHE A 40 -1.89 11.07 9.96
C PHE A 40 -0.75 11.98 9.46
N ASP A 41 -0.88 13.28 9.71
CA ASP A 41 0.20 14.25 9.49
C ASP A 41 1.17 14.18 10.67
N LEU A 42 2.39 13.72 10.42
CA LEU A 42 3.39 13.52 11.48
C LEU A 42 4.13 14.81 11.85
N GLY A 43 4.02 15.85 11.01
CA GLY A 43 4.55 17.17 11.33
C GLY A 43 3.69 17.88 12.38
N GLU A 44 2.37 17.82 12.21
CA GLU A 44 1.40 18.42 13.14
C GLU A 44 1.01 17.49 14.29
N ASP A 45 0.99 16.17 14.05
CA ASP A 45 0.61 15.16 15.04
C ASP A 45 1.55 13.94 15.04
N PRO A 46 2.74 14.08 15.64
CA PRO A 46 3.73 13.00 15.73
C PRO A 46 3.24 11.75 16.50
N MET A 47 2.16 11.90 17.29
CA MET A 47 1.61 10.81 18.11
C MET A 47 0.45 10.08 17.41
N GLU A 48 0.11 10.47 16.18
CA GLU A 48 -0.92 9.81 15.35
C GLU A 48 -2.31 9.74 16.02
N LEU A 49 -2.69 10.77 16.75
CA LEU A 49 -3.95 10.84 17.49
C LEU A 49 -5.12 11.39 16.65
N HIS A 50 -4.85 12.06 15.54
CA HIS A 50 -5.80 12.77 14.70
C HIS A 50 -5.78 12.24 13.27
N ASN A 51 -6.84 11.51 12.92
CA ASN A 51 -7.09 11.07 11.56
C ASN A 51 -7.59 12.25 10.71
N VAL A 52 -6.86 12.61 9.65
CA VAL A 52 -7.20 13.72 8.74
C VAL A 52 -7.91 13.28 7.46
N ALA A 53 -8.41 12.03 7.40
CA ALA A 53 -9.02 11.44 6.18
C ALA A 53 -10.14 12.26 5.54
N GLU A 54 -10.94 12.93 6.37
CA GLU A 54 -12.15 13.66 5.99
C GLU A 54 -11.92 15.18 5.92
N ASP A 55 -10.70 15.66 6.21
CA ASP A 55 -10.36 17.07 6.06
C ASP A 55 -10.11 17.40 4.57
N PRO A 56 -10.90 18.33 3.97
CA PRO A 56 -10.73 18.74 2.59
C PRO A 56 -9.30 19.22 2.23
N ASN A 57 -8.59 19.81 3.19
CA ASN A 57 -7.22 20.31 2.99
C ASN A 57 -6.22 19.17 2.74
N TYR A 58 -6.53 17.95 3.21
CA TYR A 58 -5.67 16.78 3.07
C TYR A 58 -6.07 15.85 1.90
N LEU A 59 -7.07 16.21 1.10
CA LEU A 59 -7.52 15.37 -0.02
C LEU A 59 -6.41 15.09 -1.05
N ALA A 60 -5.66 16.12 -1.43
CA ALA A 60 -4.54 15.96 -2.36
C ALA A 60 -3.41 15.09 -1.78
N VAL A 61 -3.18 15.18 -0.46
CA VAL A 61 -2.22 14.34 0.25
C VAL A 61 -2.70 12.89 0.24
N ARG A 62 -3.95 12.64 0.64
CA ARG A 62 -4.56 11.31 0.64
C ARG A 62 -4.50 10.64 -0.73
N LEU A 63 -4.79 11.39 -1.80
CA LEU A 63 -4.68 10.88 -3.19
C LEU A 63 -3.23 10.49 -3.52
N ARG A 64 -2.27 11.37 -3.24
CA ARG A 64 -0.84 11.12 -3.52
C ARG A 64 -0.34 9.85 -2.83
N TYR A 65 -0.71 9.61 -1.57
CA TYR A 65 -0.30 8.38 -0.86
C TYR A 65 -1.03 7.13 -1.38
N ALA A 66 -2.29 7.25 -1.80
CA ALA A 66 -2.98 6.16 -2.47
C ALA A 66 -2.29 5.77 -3.79
N GLU A 67 -1.91 6.75 -4.61
CA GLU A 67 -1.15 6.53 -5.85
C GLU A 67 0.25 5.93 -5.57
N LYS A 68 0.96 6.44 -4.56
CA LYS A 68 2.25 5.87 -4.13
C LYS A 68 2.12 4.40 -3.72
N LEU A 69 1.03 4.03 -3.04
CA LEU A 69 0.77 2.64 -2.66
C LEU A 69 0.44 1.77 -3.87
N LEU A 70 -0.34 2.28 -4.83
CA LEU A 70 -0.64 1.58 -6.08
C LEU A 70 0.63 1.32 -6.89
N GLU A 71 1.50 2.32 -7.03
CA GLU A 71 2.81 2.19 -7.69
C GLU A 71 3.67 1.13 -7.00
N LEU A 72 3.75 1.16 -5.67
CA LEU A 72 4.49 0.16 -4.90
C LEU A 72 3.91 -1.25 -5.09
N ARG A 73 2.58 -1.40 -5.14
CA ARG A 73 1.96 -2.70 -5.38
C ARG A 73 2.27 -3.20 -6.78
N ALA A 74 2.16 -2.35 -7.80
CA ALA A 74 2.50 -2.68 -9.18
C ALA A 74 3.99 -3.08 -9.31
N SER A 75 4.89 -2.36 -8.64
CA SER A 75 6.33 -2.63 -8.68
C SER A 75 6.77 -3.86 -7.88
N HIS A 76 5.89 -4.44 -7.06
CA HIS A 76 6.16 -5.62 -6.23
C HIS A 76 5.21 -6.79 -6.54
N LEU A 77 4.46 -6.74 -7.65
CA LEU A 77 3.85 -7.93 -8.23
C LEU A 77 4.91 -9.01 -8.43
N ASP A 78 4.55 -10.28 -8.34
CA ASP A 78 5.50 -11.38 -8.48
C ASP A 78 6.33 -11.23 -9.77
N GLN A 79 7.61 -10.87 -9.60
CA GLN A 79 8.53 -10.57 -10.71
C GLN A 79 9.34 -11.80 -11.14
N THR A 80 9.00 -13.00 -10.65
CA THR A 80 9.77 -14.23 -10.90
C THR A 80 9.99 -14.49 -12.40
N LEU A 81 9.03 -14.10 -13.25
CA LEU A 81 9.17 -14.17 -14.72
C LEU A 81 9.09 -12.82 -15.42
N ALA A 82 8.80 -11.73 -14.70
CA ALA A 82 8.57 -10.41 -15.32
C ALA A 82 9.82 -9.82 -15.99
N PHE A 83 11.01 -10.30 -15.64
CA PHE A 83 12.28 -9.91 -16.27
C PHE A 83 12.84 -10.94 -17.25
N SER A 84 12.02 -11.91 -17.65
CA SER A 84 12.38 -12.92 -18.63
C SER A 84 11.60 -12.66 -19.92
N GLU A 85 12.34 -12.45 -21.01
CA GLU A 85 11.78 -12.28 -22.35
C GLU A 85 12.06 -13.53 -23.19
N LEU A 86 11.05 -14.05 -23.88
CA LEU A 86 11.24 -15.21 -24.77
C LEU A 86 11.69 -14.71 -26.15
N THR A 87 12.86 -15.14 -26.61
CA THR A 87 13.40 -14.80 -27.93
C THR A 87 13.52 -16.04 -28.81
N ASN A 88 13.84 -15.85 -30.10
CA ASN A 88 14.09 -16.97 -31.03
C ASN A 88 15.28 -17.85 -30.60
N GLU A 89 16.18 -17.34 -29.74
CA GLU A 89 17.34 -18.06 -29.19
C GLU A 89 17.08 -18.64 -27.80
N GLY A 90 15.84 -18.52 -27.29
CA GLY A 90 15.43 -18.96 -25.96
C GLY A 90 15.18 -17.82 -24.96
N PRO A 91 14.95 -18.13 -23.68
CA PRO A 91 14.65 -17.14 -22.64
C PRO A 91 15.88 -16.28 -22.30
N VAL A 92 15.72 -14.96 -22.29
CA VAL A 92 16.73 -13.99 -21.85
C VAL A 92 16.23 -13.31 -20.58
N SER A 93 17.00 -13.39 -19.49
CA SER A 93 16.65 -12.76 -18.21
C SER A 93 17.52 -11.53 -17.94
N ARG A 94 16.88 -10.41 -17.52
CA ARG A 94 17.59 -9.20 -17.10
C ARG A 94 17.57 -9.09 -15.58
N PRO A 95 18.73 -9.15 -14.88
CA PRO A 95 18.73 -9.04 -13.42
C PRO A 95 18.25 -7.65 -12.98
N ARG A 96 17.40 -7.59 -11.95
CA ARG A 96 16.98 -6.32 -11.33
C ARG A 96 18.22 -5.64 -10.76
N THR A 97 18.65 -4.53 -11.35
CA THR A 97 19.71 -3.71 -10.76
C THR A 97 19.14 -3.09 -9.48
N LEU A 98 19.57 -3.59 -8.32
CA LEU A 98 19.23 -2.96 -7.04
C LEU A 98 19.85 -1.54 -7.05
N ARG A 99 19.02 -0.51 -7.09
CA ARG A 99 19.50 0.85 -6.80
C ARG A 99 19.87 0.87 -5.31
N SER A 100 21.16 0.95 -5.02
CA SER A 100 21.68 1.24 -3.68
C SER A 100 21.24 2.65 -3.30
N GLY A 101 20.47 2.77 -2.21
CA GLY A 101 19.94 4.05 -1.74
C GLY A 101 18.87 3.85 -0.68
N TYR A 102 19.30 3.46 0.52
CA TYR A 102 18.69 3.84 1.78
C TYR A 102 19.72 4.65 2.55
#